data_AF-A0A2M8A9R2-F1
#
_entry.id   AF-A0A2M8A9R2-F1
#
_cell.length_a   1.000
_cell.length_b   1.000
_cell.length_c   1.000
_cell.angle_alpha   90.00
_cell.angle_beta   90.00
_cell.angle_gamma   90.00
#
_symmetry.space_group_name_H-M   'P 1'
#
loop_
_entity.id
_entity.type
_entity.pdbx_description
1 polymer ?
#
loop_
_entity_poly.entity_id
_entity_poly.type
_entity_poly.pdbx_seq_one_letter_code
_entity_poly.pdbx_strand_id
1 'polypeptide(L)' 'MKTKKQHLTVKNRLHSRNKHRERYDFKVLINCCPALAKFVKLND' A
#
# COMPACT_ATOMS: atom_id res chain seq x y z
N MET A 1 -11.28 10.29 -20.54
CA MET A 1 -10.34 9.58 -19.63
C MET A 1 -10.18 10.41 -18.36
N LYS A 2 -10.49 9.86 -17.17
CA LYS A 2 -10.27 10.59 -15.91
C LYS A 2 -8.79 10.52 -15.55
N THR A 3 -8.18 11.65 -15.22
CA THR A 3 -6.80 11.70 -14.72
C THR A 3 -6.73 11.04 -13.34
N LYS A 4 -5.93 9.98 -13.20
CA LYS A 4 -5.71 9.30 -11.91
C LYS A 4 -5.03 10.29 -10.96
N LYS A 5 -5.60 10.51 -9.77
CA LYS A 5 -4.99 11.38 -8.75
C LYS A 5 -3.68 10.73 -8.28
N GLN A 6 -2.63 11.54 -8.12
CA GLN A 6 -1.37 11.09 -7.54
C GLN A 6 -1.59 10.72 -6.07
N HIS A 7 -1.42 9.45 -5.74
CA HIS A 7 -1.55 8.96 -4.37
C HIS A 7 -0.23 9.15 -3.63
N LEU A 8 -0.25 9.94 -2.55
CA LEU A 8 0.91 10.09 -1.68
C LEU A 8 1.33 8.74 -1.09
N THR A 9 2.64 8.51 -1.07
CA THR A 9 3.29 7.34 -0.47
C THR A 9 3.20 7.36 1.05
N VAL A 10 3.08 8.56 1.63
CA VAL A 10 3.09 8.82 3.07
C VAL A 10 1.78 9.51 3.49
N LYS A 11 1.16 9.02 4.57
CA LYS A 11 0.00 9.66 5.19
C LYS A 11 0.47 10.81 6.08
N ASN A 12 0.53 12.01 5.52
CA ASN A 12 1.01 13.20 6.24
C ASN A 12 0.19 13.57 7.49
N ARG A 13 -1.02 13.03 7.63
CA ARG A 13 -1.85 13.19 8.83
C ARG A 13 -1.40 12.32 10.02
N LEU A 14 -0.56 11.30 9.78
CA LEU A 14 -0.04 10.43 10.83
C LEU A 14 1.30 10.97 11.36
N HIS A 15 1.49 10.85 12.66
CA HIS A 15 2.73 11.21 13.33
C HIS A 15 3.93 10.46 12.73
N SER A 16 5.11 11.10 12.69
CA SER A 16 6.34 10.56 12.08
C SER A 16 6.76 9.20 12.65
N ARG A 17 6.53 8.97 13.95
CA ARG A 17 6.83 7.70 14.64
C ARG A 17 5.84 6.56 14.38
N ASN A 18 4.74 6.81 13.66
CA ASN A 18 3.76 5.78 13.38
C ASN A 18 4.28 4.84 12.28
N LYS A 19 4.40 3.54 12.59
CA LYS A 19 4.87 2.51 11.64
C LYS A 19 3.94 2.32 10.43
N HIS A 20 2.69 2.75 10.52
CA HIS A 20 1.68 2.66 9.44
C HIS A 20 1.55 3.96 8.63
N ARG A 21 2.54 4.84 8.74
CA ARG A 21 2.59 6.12 8.03
C ARG A 21 2.80 5.93 6.53
N GLU A 22 3.52 4.89 6.13
CA GLU A 22 3.75 4.51 4.74
C GLU A 22 2.70 3.50 4.25
N ARG A 23 2.59 3.34 2.93
CA ARG A 23 1.77 2.28 2.33
C ARG A 23 2.45 0.93 2.51
N TYR A 24 1.64 -0.13 2.60
CA TYR A 24 2.16 -1.49 2.76
C TYR A 24 2.98 -1.93 1.53
N ASP A 25 4.10 -2.60 1.79
CA ASP A 25 4.80 -3.36 0.78
C ASP A 25 4.08 -4.72 0.60
N PHE A 26 3.32 -4.83 -0.48
CA PHE A 26 2.61 -6.06 -0.80
C PHE A 26 3.53 -7.25 -1.04
N LYS A 27 4.79 -7.04 -1.47
CA LYS A 27 5.75 -8.14 -1.64
C LYS A 27 6.10 -8.75 -0.29
N VAL A 28 6.45 -7.91 0.68
CA VAL A 28 6.74 -8.34 2.05
C VAL A 28 5.51 -9.02 2.67
N LEU A 29 4.32 -8.46 2.45
CA LEU A 29 3.08 -9.00 2.98
C LEU A 29 2.74 -10.38 2.39
N ILE A 30 2.90 -10.56 1.08
CA ILE A 30 2.70 -11.85 0.40
C ILE A 30 3.74 -12.88 0.84
N ASN A 31 5.00 -12.48 1.01
CA ASN A 31 6.05 -13.39 1.49
C ASN A 31 5.75 -13.88 2.91
N CYS A 32 5.23 -13.00 3.77
CA CYS A 32 4.81 -13.36 5.13
C CYS A 32 3.53 -14.21 5.14
N CYS A 33 2.57 -13.93 4.25
CA CYS A 33 1.31 -14.65 4.12
C CYS A 33 1.01 -15.00 2.66
N PRO A 34 1.45 -16.17 2.17
CA PRO A 34 1.27 -16.58 0.77
C PRO A 34 -0.20 -16.65 0.34
N ALA A 35 -1.11 -16.97 1.27
CA ALA A 35 -2.55 -17.02 1.02
C ALA A 35 -3.14 -15.67 0.56
N LEU A 36 -2.46 -14.55 0.83
CA LEU A 36 -2.91 -13.22 0.43
C LEU A 36 -2.65 -12.93 -1.05
N ALA A 37 -1.72 -13.65 -1.69
CA ALA A 37 -1.32 -13.41 -3.08
C ALA A 37 -2.52 -13.40 -4.05
N LYS A 38 -3.47 -14.32 -3.87
CA LYS A 38 -4.66 -14.43 -4.72
C LYS A 38 -5.60 -13.22 -4.68
N PHE A 39 -5.45 -12.35 -3.68
CA PHE A 39 -6.28 -11.16 -3.51
C PHE A 39 -5.56 -9.87 -3.94
N VAL A 40 -4.25 -9.92 -4.19
CA VAL A 40 -3.46 -8.76 -4.60
C VAL A 40 -3.43 -8.69 -6.11
N LYS A 41 -4.02 -7.64 -6.68
CA LYS A 41 -4.03 -7.38 -8.13
C LYS A 41 -3.73 -5.92 -8.41
N LEU A 42 -3.17 -5.64 -9.59
CA LEU A 42 -3.02 -4.26 -10.06
C LEU A 42 -4.41 -3.66 -10.30
N ASN A 43 -4.52 -2.36 -10.08
CA ASN A 43 -5.75 -1.63 -10.29
C ASN A 43 -5.79 -1.14 -11.75
N ASP A 44 -6.76 -1.64 -12.53
CA ASP A 44 -7.02 -1.20 -13.90
C ASP A 44 -7.35 0.32 -13.97
#